data_AF-A0A099T0M0-F1
#
_entry.id   AF-A0A099T0M0-F1
#
_cell.length_a   1.000
_cell.length_b   1.000
_cell.length_c   1.000
_cell.angle_alpha   90.00
_cell.angle_beta   90.00
_cell.angle_gamma   90.00
#
_symmetry.space_group_name_H-M   'P 1'
#
loop_
_entity.id
_entity.type
_entity.pdbx_description
1 polymer ?
#
loop_
_entity_poly.entity_id
_entity_poly.type
_entity_poly.pdbx_seq_one_letter_code
_entity_poly.pdbx_strand_id
1 'polypeptide(L)'
;MDIALQLTRYSHLPIYSCKYSKQTYTQHQLLTLVLFKEYLNEDYRDFVEIIEIMDSVQSKIGLNKVPHFTTLQKFVTRIYSAFLDRIFKRTLDLFYKNGESIEVTGIDSTGFTSGYC
;
A
#
# COMPACT_ATOMS: atom_id res chain seq x y z
N MET A 1 1.64 -1.51 14.69
CA MET A 1 0.27 -1.72 14.17
C MET A 1 -0.71 -0.65 14.67
N ASP A 2 -0.84 -0.43 15.97
CA ASP A 2 -1.78 0.56 16.52
C ASP A 2 -1.56 1.99 16.00
N ILE A 3 -0.31 2.40 15.81
CA ILE A 3 0.04 3.70 15.22
C ILE A 3 -0.45 3.80 13.76
N ALA A 4 -0.31 2.73 12.97
CA ALA A 4 -0.79 2.72 11.58
C ALA A 4 -2.32 2.81 11.52
N LEU A 5 -3.03 2.10 12.40
CA LEU A 5 -4.49 2.16 12.52
C LEU A 5 -4.98 3.54 12.99
N GLN A 6 -4.26 4.21 13.89
CA GLN A 6 -4.54 5.59 14.27
C GLN A 6 -4.28 6.55 13.09
N LEU A 7 -3.12 6.45 12.43
CA LEU A 7 -2.77 7.30 11.29
C LEU A 7 -3.78 7.19 10.15
N THR A 8 -4.28 5.99 9.87
CA THR A 8 -5.32 5.82 8.84
C THR A 8 -6.63 6.51 9.21
N ARG A 9 -7.00 6.58 10.50
CA ARG A 9 -8.17 7.34 10.94
C ARG A 9 -7.98 8.85 10.79
N TYR A 10 -6.75 9.35 10.92
CA TYR A 10 -6.41 10.77 10.77
C TYR A 10 -6.16 11.20 9.33
N SER A 11 -6.04 10.28 8.36
CA SER A 11 -5.63 10.62 6.99
C SER A 11 -6.69 11.37 6.16
N HIS A 12 -7.82 11.77 6.77
CA HIS A 12 -8.97 12.42 6.12
C HIS A 12 -9.47 11.70 4.86
N LEU A 13 -9.13 10.41 4.69
CA LEU A 13 -9.57 9.63 3.55
C LEU A 13 -11.04 9.24 3.77
N PRO A 14 -11.90 9.36 2.75
CA PRO A 14 -13.24 8.82 2.88
C PRO A 14 -13.15 7.29 3.02
N ILE A 15 -14.09 6.69 3.75
CA ILE A 15 -14.10 5.23 4.02
C ILE A 15 -14.02 4.42 2.72
N TYR A 16 -14.66 4.91 1.66
CA TYR A 16 -14.61 4.35 0.31
C TYR A 16 -14.21 5.42 -0.71
N SER A 17 -13.62 5.01 -1.83
CA SER A 17 -13.14 5.95 -2.86
C SER A 17 -14.25 6.71 -3.58
N CYS A 18 -15.44 6.12 -3.66
CA CYS A 18 -16.63 6.73 -4.26
C CYS A 18 -17.90 5.97 -3.83
N LYS A 19 -19.07 6.56 -4.08
CA LYS A 19 -20.39 5.97 -3.76
C LYS A 19 -20.61 4.60 -4.42
N TYR A 20 -20.10 4.40 -5.64
CA TYR A 20 -20.24 3.18 -6.43
C TYR A 20 -19.07 2.19 -6.26
N SER A 21 -18.23 2.38 -5.23
CA SER A 21 -17.17 1.42 -4.92
C SER A 21 -17.78 0.05 -4.60
N LYS A 22 -17.04 -1.03 -4.87
CA LYS A 22 -17.45 -2.41 -4.52
C LYS A 22 -17.55 -2.66 -3.00
N GLN A 23 -17.08 -1.71 -2.18
CA GLN A 23 -17.11 -1.75 -0.70
C GLN A 23 -16.48 -3.00 -0.06
N THR A 24 -15.71 -3.77 -0.83
CA THR A 24 -15.02 -4.99 -0.35
C THR A 24 -13.93 -4.68 0.66
N TYR A 25 -13.23 -3.56 0.47
CA TYR A 25 -12.19 -3.07 1.35
C TYR A 25 -12.42 -1.58 1.62
N THR A 26 -12.19 -1.16 2.86
CA THR A 26 -12.15 0.27 3.18
C THR A 26 -10.79 0.86 2.81
N GLN A 27 -10.76 2.16 2.53
CA GLN A 27 -9.49 2.84 2.22
C GLN A 27 -8.53 2.82 3.40
N HIS A 28 -9.04 2.86 4.63
CA HIS A 28 -8.24 2.75 5.84
C HIS A 28 -7.58 1.38 5.99
N GLN A 29 -8.30 0.30 5.66
CA GLN A 29 -7.73 -1.05 5.65
C GLN A 29 -6.61 -1.19 4.63
N LEU A 30 -6.83 -0.72 3.40
CA LEU A 30 -5.82 -0.76 2.35
C LEU A 30 -4.60 0.11 2.70
N LEU A 31 -4.81 1.28 3.31
CA LEU A 31 -3.72 2.13 3.78
C LEU A 31 -2.92 1.49 4.91
N THR A 32 -3.59 0.82 5.85
CA THR A 32 -2.93 0.10 6.96
C THR A 32 -2.05 -1.03 6.41
N LEU A 33 -2.56 -1.78 5.42
CA LEU A 33 -1.79 -2.84 4.77
C LEU A 33 -0.57 -2.32 4.03
N VAL A 34 -0.70 -1.20 3.30
CA VAL A 34 0.44 -0.58 2.61
C VAL A 34 1.48 -0.11 3.62
N LEU A 35 1.08 0.59 4.69
CA LEU A 35 2.01 1.03 5.73
C LEU A 35 2.70 -0.16 6.41
N PHE A 36 2.00 -1.26 6.60
CA PHE A 36 2.58 -2.47 7.17
C PHE A 36 3.54 -3.17 6.20
N LYS A 37 3.23 -3.17 4.90
CA LYS A 37 4.13 -3.64 3.84
C LYS A 37 5.43 -2.83 3.83
N GLU A 38 5.34 -1.51 3.87
CA GLU A 38 6.50 -0.61 3.95
C GLU A 38 7.30 -0.83 5.23
N TYR A 39 6.64 -1.12 6.36
CA TYR A 39 7.32 -1.43 7.62
C TYR A 39 8.10 -2.75 7.56
N LEU A 40 7.56 -3.77 6.88
CA LEU A 40 8.26 -5.04 6.69
C LEU A 40 9.31 -4.98 5.57
N ASN A 41 9.26 -3.94 4.73
CA ASN A 41 10.13 -3.76 3.57
C ASN A 41 10.10 -4.95 2.58
N GLU A 42 8.92 -5.53 2.39
CA GLU A 42 8.70 -6.68 1.52
C GLU A 42 8.05 -6.28 0.19
N ASP A 43 8.15 -7.15 -0.80
CA ASP A 43 7.42 -7.01 -2.07
C ASP A 43 5.92 -7.26 -1.89
N TYR A 44 5.10 -6.71 -2.79
CA TYR A 44 3.64 -6.83 -2.67
C TYR A 44 3.15 -8.29 -2.73
N ARG A 45 3.89 -9.18 -3.39
CA ARG A 45 3.54 -10.60 -3.50
C ARG A 45 3.85 -11.32 -2.19
N ASP A 46 5.10 -11.24 -1.76
CA ASP A 46 5.58 -11.88 -0.52
C ASP A 46 4.82 -11.34 0.70
N PHE A 47 4.53 -10.04 0.73
CA PHE A 47 3.68 -9.46 1.77
C PHE A 47 2.28 -10.07 1.85
N VAL A 48 1.65 -10.35 0.71
CA VAL A 48 0.30 -10.95 0.70
C VAL A 48 0.35 -12.38 1.21
N GLU A 49 1.38 -13.14 0.85
CA GLU A 49 1.60 -14.50 1.36
C GLU A 49 1.84 -14.50 2.87
N ILE A 50 2.65 -13.55 3.37
CA ILE A 50 2.87 -13.36 4.81
C ILE A 50 1.55 -13.04 5.52
N ILE A 51 0.74 -12.14 4.98
CA ILE A 51 -0.57 -11.77 5.56
C ILE A 51 -1.53 -12.96 5.58
N GLU A 52 -1.51 -13.80 4.55
CA GLU A 52 -2.35 -14.99 4.46
C GLU A 52 -2.05 -16.00 5.58
N ILE A 53 -0.80 -16.09 6.03
CA ILE A 53 -0.39 -16.92 7.17
C ILE A 53 -0.74 -16.25 8.52
N MET A 54 -0.83 -14.92 8.56
CA MET A 54 -1.01 -14.14 9.79
C MET A 54 -2.48 -13.81 10.11
N ASP A 55 -3.28 -14.81 10.51
CA ASP A 55 -4.70 -14.64 10.86
C ASP A 55 -4.95 -13.59 11.96
N SER A 56 -4.00 -13.47 12.90
CA SER A 56 -4.05 -12.46 13.97
C SER A 56 -4.02 -11.03 13.42
N VAL A 57 -3.26 -10.81 12.34
CA VAL A 57 -3.16 -9.50 11.68
C VAL A 57 -4.43 -9.22 10.89
N GLN A 58 -4.93 -10.20 10.15
CA GLN A 58 -6.19 -10.08 9.40
C GLN A 58 -7.35 -9.70 10.32
N SER A 59 -7.45 -10.36 11.48
CA SER A 59 -8.47 -10.10 12.50
C SER A 59 -8.35 -8.70 13.10
N LYS A 60 -7.14 -8.24 13.40
CA LYS A 60 -6.89 -6.88 13.93
C LYS A 60 -7.26 -5.78 12.94
N ILE A 61 -7.05 -6.00 11.64
CA ILE A 61 -7.39 -5.04 10.58
C ILE A 61 -8.89 -5.15 10.20
N GLY A 62 -9.55 -6.26 10.56
CA GLY A 62 -10.94 -6.55 10.20
C GLY A 62 -11.10 -6.92 8.72
N LEU A 63 -10.13 -7.66 8.17
CA LEU A 63 -10.18 -8.15 6.79
C LEU A 63 -11.03 -9.42 6.72
N ASN A 64 -12.07 -9.38 5.89
CA ASN A 64 -12.88 -10.57 5.58
C ASN A 64 -12.18 -11.50 4.57
N LYS A 65 -11.30 -10.93 3.74
CA LYS A 65 -10.53 -11.65 2.73
C LYS A 65 -9.20 -10.94 2.53
N VAL A 66 -8.13 -11.70 2.30
CA VAL A 66 -6.82 -11.13 1.94
C VAL A 66 -6.90 -10.51 0.53
N PRO A 67 -6.54 -9.22 0.37
CA PRO A 67 -6.53 -8.60 -0.94
C PRO A 67 -5.39 -9.15 -1.79
N HIS A 68 -5.67 -9.34 -3.09
CA HIS A 68 -4.64 -9.70 -4.05
C HIS A 68 -3.59 -8.58 -4.16
N PHE A 69 -2.32 -8.91 -4.42
CA PHE A 69 -1.20 -7.95 -4.46
C PHE A 69 -1.47 -6.74 -5.37
N THR A 70 -2.08 -6.96 -6.53
CA THR A 70 -2.45 -5.88 -7.46
C THR A 70 -3.50 -4.92 -6.90
N THR A 71 -4.27 -5.32 -5.89
CA THR A 71 -5.23 -4.45 -5.19
C THR A 71 -4.53 -3.39 -4.38
N LEU A 72 -3.49 -3.79 -3.63
CA LEU A 72 -2.63 -2.88 -2.88
C LEU A 72 -1.90 -1.95 -3.86
N GLN A 73 -1.30 -2.50 -4.91
CA GLN A 73 -0.62 -1.72 -5.95
C GLN A 73 -1.56 -0.68 -6.59
N LYS A 74 -2.77 -1.08 -7.04
CA LYS A 74 -3.76 -0.15 -7.63
C LYS A 74 -4.24 0.89 -6.63
N PHE A 75 -4.35 0.53 -5.34
CA PHE A 75 -4.69 1.47 -4.30
C PHE A 75 -3.60 2.52 -4.11
N VAL A 76 -2.33 2.10 -4.03
CA VAL A 76 -1.16 2.98 -4.01
C VAL A 76 -1.16 3.88 -5.24
N THR A 77 -1.26 3.34 -6.47
CA THR A 77 -1.30 4.16 -7.69
C THR A 77 -2.42 5.22 -7.66
N ARG A 78 -3.60 4.85 -7.18
CA ARG A 78 -4.76 5.76 -7.06
C ARG A 78 -4.59 6.81 -5.95
N ILE A 79 -4.05 6.42 -4.79
CA ILE A 79 -3.73 7.38 -3.74
C ILE A 79 -2.61 8.29 -4.21
N TYR A 80 -1.56 7.80 -4.86
CA TYR A 80 -0.50 8.65 -5.36
C TYR A 80 -0.98 9.60 -6.46
N SER A 81 -1.91 9.18 -7.32
CA SER A 81 -2.51 10.07 -8.32
C SER A 81 -3.41 11.14 -7.70
N ALA A 82 -4.11 10.82 -6.60
CA ALA A 82 -5.06 11.73 -5.95
C ALA A 82 -4.41 12.60 -4.87
N PHE A 83 -3.43 12.06 -4.17
CA PHE A 83 -2.66 12.72 -3.14
C PHE A 83 -1.40 13.32 -3.75
N LEU A 84 -0.42 12.57 -4.29
CA LEU A 84 0.96 13.05 -4.21
C LEU A 84 2.05 12.44 -5.11
N ASP A 85 2.50 13.23 -6.09
CA ASP A 85 3.92 13.27 -6.48
C ASP A 85 4.77 14.16 -5.52
N ARG A 86 4.17 15.18 -4.90
CA ARG A 86 4.93 16.34 -4.35
C ARG A 86 5.27 16.26 -2.85
N ILE A 87 4.28 16.08 -1.99
CA ILE A 87 4.46 15.77 -0.56
C ILE A 87 4.96 14.33 -0.38
N PHE A 88 4.56 13.33 -1.19
CA PHE A 88 5.00 11.94 -0.94
C PHE A 88 6.50 11.78 -1.18
N LYS A 89 7.05 12.38 -2.25
CA LYS A 89 8.51 12.49 -2.43
C LYS A 89 9.20 13.22 -1.28
N ARG A 90 8.62 14.30 -0.75
CA ARG A 90 9.20 15.04 0.38
C ARG A 90 9.16 14.25 1.69
N THR A 91 8.07 13.55 1.95
CA THR A 91 7.92 12.74 3.16
C THR A 91 8.86 11.55 3.07
N LEU A 92 8.91 10.86 1.93
CA LEU A 92 9.88 9.81 1.69
C LEU A 92 11.32 10.32 1.83
N ASP A 93 11.70 11.43 1.21
CA ASP A 93 13.04 12.02 1.36
C ASP A 93 13.41 12.31 2.81
N LEU A 94 12.46 12.78 3.62
CA LEU A 94 12.66 13.05 5.04
C LEU A 94 12.82 11.76 5.87
N PHE A 95 12.14 10.69 5.49
CA PHE A 95 12.28 9.38 6.14
C PHE A 95 13.58 8.66 5.70
N TYR A 96 13.92 8.70 4.40
CA TYR A 96 15.13 8.06 3.85
C TYR A 96 16.44 8.80 4.14
N LYS A 97 16.40 10.10 4.51
CA LYS A 97 17.59 10.82 5.00
C LYS A 97 17.98 10.49 6.44
N ASN A 98 17.06 9.94 7.22
CA ASN A 98 17.23 9.75 8.67
C ASN A 98 17.26 8.27 9.10
N GLY A 99 16.94 7.32 8.22
CA GLY A 99 17.02 5.89 8.47
C GLY A 99 17.79 5.20 7.35
N GLU A 100 18.59 4.20 7.72
CA GLU A 100 19.54 3.46 6.87
C GLU A 100 19.03 3.17 5.45
N SER A 101 19.94 3.35 4.48
CA SER A 101 19.70 3.15 3.06
C SER A 101 19.21 1.74 2.76
N ILE A 102 17.91 1.59 2.53
CA ILE A 102 17.40 0.42 1.81
C ILE A 102 17.75 0.66 0.34
N GLU A 103 18.54 -0.24 -0.21
CA GLU A 103 18.82 -0.32 -1.64
C GLU A 103 17.49 -0.50 -2.37
N VAL A 104 16.92 0.62 -2.86
CA VAL A 104 15.79 0.58 -3.79
C VAL A 104 16.32 -0.02 -5.09
N THR A 105 16.34 -1.35 -5.15
CA THR A 105 16.58 -2.09 -6.38
C THR A 105 15.50 -1.68 -7.37
N GLY A 106 15.97 -1.24 -8.54
CA GLY A 106 15.20 -0.52 -9.53
C GLY A 106 13.89 -1.20 -9.92
N ILE A 107 12.84 -0.40 -9.89
CA ILE A 107 11.63 -0.56 -10.68
C ILE A 107 12.04 -0.70 -12.15
N ASP A 108 12.10 -1.91 -12.68
CA ASP A 108 12.10 -2.13 -14.12
C ASP A 108 10.66 -2.18 -14.62
N SER A 109 10.25 -1.09 -15.26
CA SER A 109 9.03 -1.01 -16.07
C SER A 109 9.39 -1.30 -17.52
N THR A 110 9.59 -2.57 -17.88
CA THR A 110 9.70 -3.00 -19.29
C THR A 110 8.71 -4.12 -19.61
N GLY A 111 7.43 -3.76 -19.65
CA GLY A 111 6.36 -4.59 -20.21
C GLY A 111 5.88 -4.14 -21.59
N PHE A 112 6.60 -3.22 -22.25
CA PHE A 112 6.36 -2.88 -23.66
C PHE A 112 7.55 -3.36 -24.49
N THR A 113 7.40 -4.52 -25.13
CA THR A 113 8.13 -4.82 -26.36
C THR A 113 7.17 -4.59 -27.53
N SER A 114 7.48 -3.54 -28.29
CA SER A 114 6.97 -3.27 -29.64
C SER A 114 7.63 -4.21 -30.65
N GLY A 115 6.85 -4.68 -31.66
CA GLY A 115 7.30 -5.44 -32.84
C GLY A 115 7.56 -6.92 -32.54
N TYR A 116 7.04 -7.92 -33.27
CA TYR A 116 6.90 -8.16 -34.72
C TYR A 116 5.70 -9.13 -34.93
N CYS A 117 4.92 -9.12 -36.01
CA CYS A 117 5.29 -9.26 -37.43
C CYS A 117 4.60 -8.24 -38.34
#